data_AF-I0FFD5-F1
#
_entry.id   AF-I0FFD5-F1
#
_cell.length_a   1.000
_cell.length_b   1.000
_cell.length_c   1.000
_cell.angle_alpha   90.00
_cell.angle_beta   90.00
_cell.angle_gamma   90.00
#
_symmetry.space_group_name_H-M   'P 1'
#
loop_
_entity.id
_entity.type
_entity.pdbx_description
1 polymer ?
#
loop_
_entity_poly.entity_id
_entity_poly.type
_entity_poly.pdbx_seq_one_letter_code
_entity_poly.pdbx_strand_id
1 'polypeptide(L)'
;MQQKIKNGNVELKECNSNIYNNKEERKEKLENKISIEKKQIKKYAEKCNIQSNLLSSILDLNICKNNAIEIFKAIKKDENQMTKNECQIKIKQKSLDKILKEMKKQLENKGYDSKTLKTEIYKIYEKYKNKPHFIIENEKYKDLDKIKNKLERSIKCNKIHSSKTSKEIKINIFSILFDRLQYKLKVDFFVPILKDYLNKQEKLEYNKAFNDQYYNEILKIIENKKDNSKLLNWSKINT
;
A
#
# COMPACT_ATOMS: atom_id res chain seq x y z
N MET A 1 -65.72 60.47 87.19
CA MET A 1 -65.78 59.13 86.56
C MET A 1 -64.37 58.73 86.14
N GLN A 2 -63.88 57.65 86.74
CA GLN A 2 -62.61 57.00 86.39
C GLN A 2 -62.75 56.31 85.03
N GLN A 3 -61.68 56.27 84.22
CA GLN A 3 -61.18 55.01 83.65
C GLN A 3 -59.81 55.13 82.98
N LYS A 4 -58.82 54.62 83.73
CA LYS A 4 -57.64 53.80 83.35
C LYS A 4 -56.92 54.09 82.02
N ILE A 5 -55.77 54.74 82.18
CA ILE A 5 -54.58 54.61 81.32
C ILE A 5 -54.01 53.20 81.52
N LYS A 6 -53.97 52.36 80.48
CA LYS A 6 -53.23 51.09 80.47
C LYS A 6 -51.87 51.33 79.80
N ASN A 7 -50.83 51.44 80.61
CA ASN A 7 -49.44 51.40 80.17
C ASN A 7 -49.11 49.96 79.71
N GLY A 8 -49.20 49.72 78.41
CA GLY A 8 -48.64 48.52 77.78
C GLY A 8 -47.16 48.72 77.51
N ASN A 9 -46.31 48.48 78.51
CA ASN A 9 -44.87 48.41 78.32
C ASN A 9 -44.56 47.05 77.67
N VAL A 10 -44.67 46.97 76.34
CA VAL A 10 -44.14 45.84 75.59
C VAL A 10 -42.70 46.19 75.27
N GLU A 11 -41.77 45.64 76.05
CA GLU A 11 -40.35 45.63 75.74
C GLU A 11 -40.18 45.23 74.27
N LEU A 12 -39.68 46.16 73.44
CA LEU A 12 -39.07 45.83 72.16
C LEU A 12 -37.81 45.02 72.44
N LYS A 13 -37.98 43.74 72.79
CA LYS A 13 -36.92 42.76 72.67
C LYS A 13 -36.59 42.67 71.18
N GLU A 14 -35.54 43.35 70.79
CA GLU A 14 -34.87 43.16 69.50
C GLU A 14 -34.58 41.67 69.31
N CYS A 15 -35.36 41.01 68.47
CA CYS A 15 -35.07 39.66 68.01
C CYS A 15 -33.91 39.72 67.00
N ASN A 16 -32.68 39.74 67.49
CA ASN A 16 -31.46 39.56 66.68
C ASN A 16 -31.25 38.10 66.21
N SER A 17 -32.32 37.38 65.84
CA SER A 17 -32.27 35.96 65.43
C SER A 17 -32.41 35.71 63.92
N ASN A 18 -32.56 36.73 63.08
CA ASN A 18 -32.89 36.53 61.65
C ASN A 18 -31.74 36.64 60.64
N ILE A 19 -30.51 36.99 61.05
CA ILE A 19 -29.39 37.13 60.10
C ILE A 19 -28.72 35.77 59.81
N TYR A 20 -28.67 34.86 60.79
CA TYR A 20 -28.07 33.53 60.63
C TYR A 20 -28.97 32.57 59.84
N ASN A 21 -30.29 32.50 60.13
CA ASN A 21 -31.24 31.66 59.39
C ASN A 21 -31.26 31.96 57.88
N ASN A 22 -31.18 33.23 57.49
CA ASN A 22 -31.16 33.64 56.07
C ASN A 22 -29.87 33.23 55.32
N LYS A 23 -28.73 33.08 56.01
CA LYS A 23 -27.47 32.63 55.40
C LYS A 23 -27.46 31.12 55.18
N GLU A 24 -27.99 30.37 56.13
CA GLU A 24 -28.06 28.91 56.09
C GLU A 24 -29.03 28.42 55.00
N GLU A 25 -30.22 29.03 54.92
CA GLU A 25 -31.21 28.73 53.89
C GLU A 25 -30.71 29.06 52.45
N ARG A 26 -29.89 30.11 52.30
CA ARG A 26 -29.25 30.45 51.01
C ARG A 26 -28.18 29.44 50.61
N LYS A 27 -27.39 28.93 51.57
CA LYS A 27 -26.39 27.88 51.32
C LYS A 27 -27.06 26.58 50.90
N GLU A 28 -28.12 26.18 51.59
CA GLU A 28 -28.89 24.98 51.26
C GLU A 28 -29.53 25.06 49.86
N LYS A 29 -30.12 26.21 49.50
CA LYS A 29 -30.64 26.46 48.14
C LYS A 29 -29.54 26.38 47.07
N LEU A 30 -28.34 26.88 47.37
CA LEU A 30 -27.21 26.84 46.45
C LEU A 30 -26.69 25.40 46.25
N GLU A 31 -26.54 24.63 47.34
CA GLU A 31 -26.13 23.23 47.30
C GLU A 31 -27.14 22.36 46.55
N ASN A 32 -28.43 22.58 46.79
CA ASN A 32 -29.51 21.90 46.07
C ASN A 32 -29.45 22.21 44.57
N LYS A 33 -29.21 23.47 44.18
CA LYS A 33 -29.03 23.85 42.77
C LYS A 33 -27.84 23.15 42.14
N ILE A 34 -26.69 23.11 42.82
CA ILE A 34 -25.48 22.41 42.34
C ILE A 34 -25.74 20.92 42.18
N SER A 35 -26.44 20.29 43.12
CA SER A 35 -26.82 18.86 43.06
C SER A 35 -27.71 18.57 41.86
N ILE A 36 -28.71 19.42 41.59
CA ILE A 36 -29.58 19.31 40.42
C ILE A 36 -28.78 19.48 39.12
N GLU A 37 -27.89 20.47 39.05
CA GLU A 37 -27.03 20.67 37.87
C GLU A 37 -26.11 19.47 37.63
N LYS A 38 -25.47 18.91 38.67
CA LYS A 38 -24.66 17.69 38.56
C LYS A 38 -25.45 16.50 38.02
N LYS A 39 -26.70 16.29 38.46
CA LYS A 39 -27.59 15.24 37.92
C LYS A 39 -27.91 15.48 36.44
N GLN A 40 -28.16 16.72 36.04
CA GLN A 40 -28.42 17.07 34.64
C GLN A 40 -27.19 16.87 33.75
N ILE A 41 -26.00 17.23 34.24
CA ILE A 41 -24.71 16.99 33.57
C ILE A 41 -24.51 15.50 33.35
N LYS A 42 -24.72 14.66 34.39
CA LYS A 42 -24.64 13.19 34.26
C LYS A 42 -25.58 12.63 33.19
N LYS A 43 -26.86 13.01 33.24
CA LYS A 43 -27.86 12.56 32.25
C LYS A 43 -27.49 12.96 30.82
N TYR A 44 -26.94 14.17 30.63
CA TYR A 44 -26.48 14.62 29.32
C TYR A 44 -25.25 13.85 28.85
N ALA A 45 -24.27 13.64 29.73
CA ALA A 45 -23.06 12.88 29.44
C ALA A 45 -23.36 11.43 29.04
N GLU A 46 -24.30 10.78 29.74
CA GLU A 46 -24.82 9.45 29.40
C GLU A 46 -25.47 9.44 28.02
N LYS A 47 -26.37 10.40 27.74
CA LYS A 47 -27.00 10.55 26.41
C LYS A 47 -25.97 10.70 25.28
N CYS A 48 -24.85 11.35 25.57
CA CYS A 48 -23.75 11.54 24.61
C CYS A 48 -22.75 10.38 24.59
N ASN A 49 -22.89 9.33 25.42
CA ASN A 49 -21.88 8.27 25.60
C ASN A 49 -20.47 8.84 25.90
N ILE A 50 -20.37 9.78 26.84
CA ILE A 50 -19.09 10.32 27.33
C ILE A 50 -18.42 9.27 28.22
N GLN A 51 -17.09 9.15 28.13
CA GLN A 51 -16.32 8.22 28.96
C GLN A 51 -16.46 8.57 30.45
N SER A 52 -16.55 7.55 31.31
CA SER A 52 -16.82 7.72 32.75
C SER A 52 -15.72 8.45 33.51
N ASN A 53 -14.45 8.24 33.15
CA ASN A 53 -13.27 8.93 33.69
C ASN A 53 -13.30 10.45 33.40
N LEU A 54 -13.75 10.83 32.21
CA LEU A 54 -13.88 12.22 31.80
C LEU A 54 -15.08 12.88 32.49
N LEU A 55 -16.18 12.14 32.63
CA LEU A 55 -17.35 12.59 33.39
C LEU A 55 -17.00 12.87 34.86
N SER A 56 -16.25 11.99 35.53
CA SER A 56 -15.84 12.22 36.92
C SER A 56 -15.00 13.50 37.02
N SER A 57 -14.02 13.65 36.14
CA SER A 57 -13.14 14.82 36.08
C SER A 57 -13.93 16.13 35.93
N ILE A 58 -14.95 16.16 35.07
CA ILE A 58 -15.77 17.36 34.85
C ILE A 58 -16.68 17.66 36.06
N LEU A 59 -17.17 16.63 36.76
CA LEU A 59 -17.98 16.81 37.96
C LEU A 59 -17.16 17.30 39.16
N ASP A 60 -15.87 16.95 39.22
CA ASP A 60 -14.94 17.37 40.27
C ASP A 60 -14.51 18.83 40.11
N LEU A 61 -14.50 19.35 38.88
CA LEU A 61 -14.12 20.73 38.55
C LEU A 61 -15.18 21.79 38.92
N ASN A 62 -16.32 21.39 39.49
CA ASN A 62 -17.43 22.27 39.91
C ASN A 62 -17.88 23.29 38.83
N ILE A 63 -17.88 22.84 37.58
CA ILE A 63 -18.24 23.65 36.41
C ILE A 63 -19.76 23.79 36.31
N CYS A 64 -20.25 24.97 35.92
CA CYS A 64 -21.68 25.16 35.69
C CYS A 64 -22.19 24.30 34.51
N LYS A 65 -23.48 23.95 34.56
CA LYS A 65 -24.10 23.07 33.56
C LYS A 65 -23.82 23.46 32.10
N ASN A 66 -23.93 24.75 31.76
CA ASN A 66 -23.81 25.20 30.38
C ASN A 66 -22.40 24.96 29.83
N ASN A 67 -21.38 25.31 30.62
CA ASN A 67 -19.98 25.10 30.24
C ASN A 67 -19.64 23.60 30.16
N ALA A 68 -20.16 22.78 31.08
CA ALA A 68 -19.98 21.32 31.02
C ALA A 68 -20.58 20.72 29.72
N ILE A 69 -21.76 21.19 29.30
CA ILE A 69 -22.39 20.77 28.04
C ILE A 69 -21.56 21.20 26.82
N GLU A 70 -21.01 22.41 26.82
CA GLU A 70 -20.12 22.86 25.73
C GLU A 70 -18.86 22.03 25.63
N ILE A 71 -18.24 21.69 26.77
CA ILE A 71 -17.09 20.77 26.83
C ILE A 71 -17.47 19.42 26.22
N PHE A 72 -18.60 18.82 26.61
CA PHE A 72 -19.03 17.55 26.03
C PHE A 72 -19.29 17.63 24.52
N LYS A 73 -19.85 18.74 24.03
CA LYS A 73 -20.04 18.96 22.58
C LYS A 73 -18.70 19.04 21.84
N ALA A 74 -17.72 19.75 22.40
CA ALA A 74 -16.39 19.84 21.81
C ALA A 74 -15.73 18.46 21.73
N ILE A 75 -15.77 17.70 22.83
CA ILE A 75 -15.20 16.35 22.90
C ILE A 75 -15.86 15.41 21.88
N LYS A 76 -17.19 15.43 21.76
CA LYS A 76 -17.90 14.62 20.76
C LYS A 76 -17.58 15.04 19.33
N LYS A 77 -17.37 16.34 19.09
CA LYS A 77 -16.94 16.85 17.78
C LYS A 77 -15.55 16.32 17.43
N ASP A 78 -14.63 16.31 18.39
CA ASP A 78 -13.27 15.82 18.21
C ASP A 78 -13.23 14.30 18.00
N GLU A 79 -13.98 13.51 18.78
CA GLU A 79 -14.16 12.07 18.58
C GLU A 79 -14.68 11.74 17.17
N ASN A 80 -15.68 12.49 16.70
CA ASN A 80 -16.24 12.33 15.35
C ASN A 80 -15.23 12.71 14.25
N GLN A 81 -14.39 13.72 14.48
CA GLN A 81 -13.32 14.06 13.54
C GLN A 81 -12.22 13.00 13.51
N MET A 82 -11.82 12.48 14.67
CA MET A 82 -10.84 11.41 14.78
C MET A 82 -11.29 10.15 14.04
N THR A 83 -12.52 9.71 14.27
CA THR A 83 -13.11 8.55 13.57
C THR A 83 -13.18 8.75 12.05
N LYS A 84 -13.56 9.96 11.59
CA LYS A 84 -13.54 10.31 10.16
C LYS A 84 -12.13 10.21 9.57
N ASN A 85 -11.13 10.73 10.27
CA ASN A 85 -9.74 10.70 9.82
C ASN A 85 -9.17 9.26 9.80
N GLU A 86 -9.45 8.45 10.81
CA GLU A 86 -9.07 7.04 10.83
C GLU A 86 -9.70 6.26 9.66
N CYS A 87 -10.99 6.48 9.40
CA CYS A 87 -11.69 5.86 8.27
C CYS A 87 -11.04 6.26 6.94
N GLN A 88 -10.66 7.53 6.76
CA GLN A 88 -9.98 7.99 5.56
C GLN A 88 -8.59 7.36 5.38
N ILE A 89 -7.80 7.25 6.46
CA ILE A 89 -6.48 6.60 6.42
C ILE A 89 -6.64 5.13 6.03
N LYS A 90 -7.58 4.39 6.65
CA LYS A 90 -7.86 2.98 6.34
C LYS A 90 -8.28 2.79 4.88
N ILE A 91 -9.11 3.68 4.34
CA ILE A 91 -9.51 3.65 2.92
C ILE A 91 -8.28 3.84 2.02
N LYS A 92 -7.44 4.85 2.30
CA LYS A 92 -6.24 5.11 1.51
C LYS A 92 -5.22 3.97 1.62
N GLN A 93 -5.05 3.36 2.79
CA GLN A 93 -4.21 2.17 2.97
C GLN A 93 -4.68 1.00 2.09
N LYS A 94 -5.99 0.72 2.06
CA LYS A 94 -6.56 -0.31 1.18
C LYS A 94 -6.29 -0.03 -0.29
N SER A 95 -6.38 1.24 -0.71
CA SER A 95 -6.07 1.65 -2.09
C SER A 95 -4.58 1.47 -2.42
N LEU A 96 -3.69 1.87 -1.51
CA LEU A 96 -2.24 1.65 -1.64
C LEU A 96 -1.95 0.14 -1.80
N ASP A 97 -2.57 -0.70 -0.99
CA ASP A 97 -2.43 -2.15 -1.04
C ASP A 97 -2.84 -2.73 -2.40
N LYS A 98 -3.95 -2.25 -2.97
CA LYS A 98 -4.40 -2.65 -4.32
C LYS A 98 -3.38 -2.28 -5.38
N ILE A 99 -2.87 -1.05 -5.35
CA ILE A 99 -1.88 -0.55 -6.31
C ILE A 99 -0.59 -1.39 -6.24
N LEU A 100 -0.09 -1.65 -5.04
CA LEU A 100 1.12 -2.44 -4.84
C LEU A 100 0.94 -3.90 -5.27
N LYS A 101 -0.25 -4.50 -5.04
CA LYS A 101 -0.57 -5.84 -5.54
C LYS A 101 -0.61 -5.90 -7.06
N GLU A 102 -1.17 -4.89 -7.72
CA GLU A 102 -1.22 -4.82 -9.18
C GLU A 102 0.18 -4.65 -9.77
N MET A 103 0.99 -3.77 -9.17
CA MET A 103 2.40 -3.59 -9.52
C MET A 103 3.20 -4.89 -9.36
N LYS A 104 2.97 -5.66 -8.29
CA LYS A 104 3.57 -6.98 -8.09
C LYS A 104 3.25 -7.92 -9.26
N LYS A 105 1.97 -8.04 -9.62
CA LYS A 105 1.53 -8.91 -10.73
C LYS A 105 2.18 -8.50 -12.05
N GLN A 106 2.24 -7.21 -12.35
CA GLN A 106 2.90 -6.70 -13.56
C GLN A 106 4.38 -7.10 -13.61
N LEU A 107 5.09 -7.02 -12.48
CA LEU A 107 6.50 -7.37 -12.40
C LEU A 107 6.73 -8.90 -12.44
N GLU A 108 5.89 -9.70 -11.78
CA GLU A 108 5.91 -11.15 -11.90
C GLU A 108 5.69 -11.60 -13.35
N ASN A 109 4.73 -10.98 -14.04
CA ASN A 109 4.50 -11.21 -15.47
C ASN A 109 5.70 -10.77 -16.32
N LYS A 110 6.49 -9.77 -15.90
CA LYS A 110 7.78 -9.39 -16.50
C LYS A 110 8.95 -10.29 -16.07
N GLY A 111 8.72 -11.37 -15.34
CA GLY A 111 9.69 -12.42 -14.97
C GLY A 111 10.71 -12.00 -13.91
N TYR A 112 10.35 -11.03 -13.07
CA TYR A 112 11.07 -10.75 -11.84
C TYR A 112 10.79 -11.84 -10.79
N ASP A 113 11.77 -12.12 -9.93
CA ASP A 113 11.62 -13.14 -8.87
C ASP A 113 10.57 -12.73 -7.82
N SER A 114 9.62 -13.63 -7.56
CA SER A 114 8.47 -13.34 -6.68
C SER A 114 8.89 -13.15 -5.21
N LYS A 115 9.93 -13.86 -4.74
CA LYS A 115 10.40 -13.75 -3.35
C LYS A 115 11.00 -12.38 -3.07
N THR A 116 11.91 -11.92 -3.93
CA THR A 116 12.52 -10.59 -3.83
C THR A 116 11.49 -9.47 -4.00
N LEU A 117 10.56 -9.60 -4.96
CA LEU A 117 9.45 -8.65 -5.13
C LEU A 117 8.59 -8.50 -3.87
N LYS A 118 8.25 -9.62 -3.20
CA LYS A 118 7.44 -9.59 -1.99
C LYS A 118 8.10 -8.77 -0.88
N THR A 119 9.40 -8.95 -0.68
CA THR A 119 10.17 -8.24 0.34
C THR A 119 10.26 -6.74 0.04
N GLU A 120 10.57 -6.36 -1.19
CA GLU A 120 10.70 -4.94 -1.58
C GLU A 120 9.35 -4.21 -1.57
N ILE A 121 8.27 -4.86 -2.02
CA ILE A 121 6.93 -4.27 -1.94
C ILE A 121 6.48 -4.08 -0.49
N TYR A 122 6.82 -5.01 0.41
CA TYR A 122 6.52 -4.84 1.83
C TYR A 122 7.24 -3.62 2.43
N LYS A 123 8.51 -3.40 2.09
CA LYS A 123 9.25 -2.20 2.52
C LYS A 123 8.59 -0.91 2.03
N ILE A 124 8.10 -0.91 0.77
CA ILE A 124 7.37 0.24 0.22
C ILE A 124 6.08 0.47 1.01
N TYR A 125 5.30 -0.59 1.25
CA TYR A 125 4.07 -0.47 2.02
C TYR A 125 4.33 0.14 3.41
N GLU A 126 5.29 -0.40 4.16
CA GLU A 126 5.64 0.09 5.49
C GLU A 126 6.06 1.57 5.50
N LYS A 127 6.81 2.00 4.48
CA LYS A 127 7.24 3.40 4.34
C LYS A 127 6.06 4.35 4.13
N TYR A 128 5.03 3.93 3.39
CA TYR A 128 3.96 4.81 2.93
C TYR A 128 2.59 4.52 3.54
N LYS A 129 2.43 3.51 4.40
CA LYS A 129 1.14 3.17 5.05
C LYS A 129 0.50 4.33 5.81
N ASN A 130 1.32 5.24 6.35
CA ASN A 130 0.87 6.44 7.07
C ASN A 130 0.83 7.70 6.19
N LYS A 131 1.41 7.63 4.98
CA LYS A 131 1.40 8.72 3.98
C LYS A 131 0.93 8.20 2.61
N PRO A 132 -0.23 7.54 2.52
CA PRO A 132 -0.64 6.84 1.29
C PRO A 132 -1.03 7.79 0.16
N HIS A 133 -1.46 9.02 0.48
CA HIS A 133 -1.79 10.06 -0.52
C HIS A 133 -0.63 10.34 -1.47
N PHE A 134 0.60 10.26 -0.96
CA PHE A 134 1.83 10.45 -1.74
C PHE A 134 1.96 9.46 -2.91
N ILE A 135 1.44 8.24 -2.74
CA ILE A 135 1.47 7.22 -3.80
C ILE A 135 0.18 7.24 -4.64
N ILE A 136 -0.97 7.46 -4.03
CA ILE A 136 -2.28 7.37 -4.70
C ILE A 136 -2.47 8.53 -5.68
N GLU A 137 -1.98 9.73 -5.35
CA GLU A 137 -2.06 10.90 -6.22
C GLU A 137 -0.97 10.87 -7.32
N ASN A 138 -0.76 9.70 -7.96
CA ASN A 138 0.30 9.51 -8.94
C ASN A 138 0.14 10.41 -10.19
N GLU A 139 -1.09 10.81 -10.51
CA GLU A 139 -1.36 11.76 -11.60
C GLU A 139 -0.80 13.15 -11.29
N LYS A 140 -0.81 13.54 -10.01
CA LYS A 140 -0.25 14.81 -9.54
C LYS A 140 1.26 14.71 -9.32
N TYR A 141 1.74 13.54 -8.89
CA TYR A 141 3.15 13.31 -8.59
C TYR A 141 3.63 11.97 -9.17
N LYS A 142 4.72 11.98 -9.95
CA LYS A 142 5.30 10.77 -10.58
C LYS A 142 6.00 9.81 -9.59
N ASP A 143 5.53 9.72 -8.35
CA ASP A 143 6.22 8.99 -7.28
C ASP A 143 6.04 7.49 -7.39
N LEU A 144 4.87 7.00 -7.84
CA LEU A 144 4.68 5.58 -8.12
C LEU A 144 5.67 5.12 -9.21
N ASP A 145 5.85 5.93 -10.26
CA ASP A 145 6.80 5.65 -11.34
C ASP A 145 8.25 5.64 -10.83
N LYS A 146 8.62 6.59 -9.97
CA LYS A 146 9.95 6.58 -9.32
C LYS A 146 10.17 5.31 -8.50
N ILE A 147 9.18 4.90 -7.72
CA ILE A 147 9.22 3.69 -6.91
C ILE A 147 9.37 2.46 -7.82
N LYS A 148 8.57 2.38 -8.88
CA LYS A 148 8.63 1.31 -9.88
C LYS A 148 10.01 1.23 -10.55
N ASN A 149 10.54 2.35 -11.02
CA ASN A 149 11.86 2.43 -11.64
C ASN A 149 12.97 2.02 -10.66
N LYS A 150 12.87 2.43 -9.39
CA LYS A 150 13.83 2.02 -8.36
C LYS A 150 13.76 0.51 -8.13
N LEU A 151 12.55 -0.05 -8.05
CA LEU A 151 12.33 -1.47 -7.84
C LEU A 151 12.89 -2.31 -9.00
N GLU A 152 12.59 -1.89 -10.24
CA GLU A 152 13.11 -2.50 -11.46
C GLU A 152 14.65 -2.43 -11.55
N ARG A 153 15.29 -1.36 -11.03
CA ARG A 153 16.76 -1.26 -10.95
C ARG A 153 17.38 -2.12 -9.86
N SER A 154 16.71 -2.25 -8.70
CA SER A 154 17.24 -2.97 -7.55
C SER A 154 17.14 -4.49 -7.66
N ILE A 155 16.23 -5.00 -8.50
CA ILE A 155 15.98 -6.43 -8.64
C ILE A 155 16.57 -6.90 -9.97
N LYS A 156 17.41 -7.95 -9.94
CA LYS A 156 17.88 -8.61 -11.15
C LYS A 156 16.68 -9.22 -11.89
N CYS A 157 16.44 -8.78 -13.13
CA CYS A 157 15.43 -9.36 -14.00
C CYS A 157 15.98 -10.64 -14.63
N ASN A 158 15.39 -11.79 -14.33
CA ASN A 158 15.80 -13.08 -14.91
C ASN A 158 15.40 -13.22 -16.39
N LYS A 159 14.63 -12.28 -16.94
CA LYS A 159 13.88 -12.49 -18.19
C LYS A 159 14.62 -12.14 -19.49
N ILE A 160 15.76 -11.44 -19.45
CA ILE A 160 16.47 -11.08 -20.69
C ILE A 160 17.25 -12.26 -21.29
N HIS A 161 17.56 -13.30 -20.50
CA HIS A 161 18.43 -14.39 -20.94
C HIS A 161 17.72 -15.62 -21.55
N SER A 162 16.41 -15.65 -21.76
CA SER A 162 15.78 -16.85 -22.37
C SER A 162 15.46 -16.69 -23.86
N SER A 163 14.75 -15.62 -24.25
CA SER A 163 14.34 -15.41 -25.65
C SER A 163 15.42 -14.73 -26.51
N LYS A 164 16.24 -13.87 -25.90
CA LYS A 164 17.38 -13.24 -26.59
C LYS A 164 18.49 -14.24 -26.80
N THR A 165 18.78 -15.03 -25.77
CA THR A 165 19.79 -16.09 -25.82
C THR A 165 19.46 -17.17 -26.85
N SER A 166 18.20 -17.60 -27.04
CA SER A 166 17.91 -18.59 -28.09
C SER A 166 18.14 -18.04 -29.50
N LYS A 167 17.79 -16.76 -29.74
CA LYS A 167 18.08 -16.08 -31.01
C LYS A 167 19.58 -15.83 -31.20
N GLU A 168 20.29 -15.39 -30.16
CA GLU A 168 21.74 -15.17 -30.18
C GLU A 168 22.50 -16.48 -30.37
N ILE A 169 22.13 -17.55 -29.66
CA ILE A 169 22.66 -18.91 -29.85
C ILE A 169 22.45 -19.35 -31.30
N LYS A 170 21.26 -19.13 -31.86
CA LYS A 170 20.96 -19.49 -33.25
C LYS A 170 21.79 -18.71 -34.26
N ILE A 171 21.98 -17.40 -34.05
CA ILE A 171 22.83 -16.56 -34.91
C ILE A 171 24.29 -17.00 -34.83
N ASN A 172 24.78 -17.30 -33.63
CA ASN A 172 26.16 -17.73 -33.44
C ASN A 172 26.41 -19.11 -34.05
N ILE A 173 25.50 -20.08 -33.83
CA ILE A 173 25.57 -21.40 -34.46
C ILE A 173 25.44 -21.29 -35.97
N PHE A 174 24.55 -20.43 -36.49
CA PHE A 174 24.46 -20.15 -37.92
C PHE A 174 25.80 -19.66 -38.46
N SER A 175 26.44 -18.71 -37.79
CA SER A 175 27.73 -18.13 -38.22
C SER A 175 28.84 -19.19 -38.23
N ILE A 176 28.93 -20.01 -37.18
CA ILE A 176 29.91 -21.12 -37.10
C ILE A 176 29.71 -22.12 -38.25
N LEU A 177 28.46 -22.53 -38.52
CA LEU A 177 28.15 -23.50 -39.56
C LEU A 177 28.33 -22.89 -40.97
N PHE A 178 27.94 -21.63 -41.14
CA PHE A 178 28.12 -20.89 -42.38
C PHE A 178 29.61 -20.79 -42.75
N ASP A 179 30.45 -20.38 -41.78
CA ASP A 179 31.88 -20.24 -41.99
C ASP A 179 32.55 -21.54 -42.42
N ARG A 180 32.04 -22.68 -41.96
CA ARG A 180 32.55 -24.00 -42.33
C ARG A 180 32.04 -24.48 -43.69
N LEU A 181 30.76 -24.24 -43.98
CA LEU A 181 30.12 -24.74 -45.20
C LEU A 181 30.48 -23.89 -46.43
N GLN A 182 30.73 -22.58 -46.28
CA GLN A 182 31.05 -21.69 -47.40
C GLN A 182 32.30 -22.10 -48.18
N TYR A 183 33.26 -22.77 -47.54
CA TYR A 183 34.47 -23.27 -48.20
C TYR A 183 34.23 -24.52 -49.04
N LYS A 184 33.13 -25.24 -48.81
CA LYS A 184 32.82 -26.53 -49.46
C LYS A 184 31.63 -26.48 -50.40
N LEU A 185 30.72 -25.52 -50.21
CA LEU A 185 29.44 -25.45 -50.91
C LEU A 185 29.12 -24.03 -51.34
N LYS A 186 28.39 -23.91 -52.45
CA LYS A 186 27.88 -22.61 -52.92
C LYS A 186 26.89 -22.05 -51.90
N VAL A 187 27.13 -20.80 -51.48
CA VAL A 187 26.34 -20.05 -50.50
C VAL A 187 24.84 -20.13 -50.80
N ASP A 188 24.45 -19.84 -52.03
CA ASP A 188 23.03 -19.81 -52.44
C ASP A 188 22.33 -21.16 -52.29
N PHE A 189 23.09 -22.26 -52.34
CA PHE A 189 22.54 -23.59 -52.21
C PHE A 189 22.36 -24.02 -50.75
N PHE A 190 23.38 -23.85 -49.90
CA PHE A 190 23.34 -24.39 -48.53
C PHE A 190 22.67 -23.46 -47.53
N VAL A 191 22.66 -22.14 -47.76
CA VAL A 191 22.05 -21.17 -46.81
C VAL A 191 20.57 -21.43 -46.55
N PRO A 192 19.71 -21.70 -47.56
CA PRO A 192 18.31 -22.04 -47.33
C PRO A 192 18.16 -23.31 -46.48
N ILE A 193 18.98 -24.34 -46.75
CA ILE A 193 18.97 -25.62 -46.03
C ILE A 193 19.37 -25.41 -44.56
N LEU A 194 20.43 -24.63 -44.33
CA LEU A 194 20.93 -24.29 -43.00
C LEU A 194 19.88 -23.52 -42.19
N LYS A 195 19.21 -22.53 -42.79
CA LYS A 195 18.14 -21.76 -42.14
C LYS A 195 16.97 -22.67 -41.75
N ASP A 196 16.49 -23.50 -42.68
CA ASP A 196 15.40 -24.43 -42.44
C ASP A 196 15.73 -25.43 -41.34
N TYR A 197 16.93 -25.99 -41.36
CA TYR A 197 17.40 -26.92 -40.34
C TYR A 197 17.37 -26.27 -38.95
N LEU A 198 17.99 -25.09 -38.78
CA LEU A 198 18.01 -24.38 -37.49
C LEU A 198 16.62 -23.86 -37.07
N ASN A 199 15.68 -23.67 -38.00
CA ASN A 199 14.28 -23.32 -37.71
C ASN A 199 13.47 -24.50 -37.17
N LYS A 200 13.81 -25.74 -37.55
CA LYS A 200 13.12 -26.96 -37.11
C LYS A 200 13.61 -27.47 -35.75
N GLN A 201 14.75 -27.00 -35.27
CA GLN A 201 15.29 -27.43 -33.98
C GLN A 201 14.56 -26.76 -32.81
N GLU A 202 13.99 -27.57 -31.93
CA GLU A 202 13.33 -27.11 -30.71
C GLU A 202 14.33 -26.47 -29.72
N LYS A 203 15.55 -27.01 -29.66
CA LYS A 203 16.63 -26.52 -28.82
C LYS A 203 17.99 -26.61 -29.51
N LEU A 204 18.71 -25.49 -29.53
CA LEU A 204 20.07 -25.39 -30.07
C LEU A 204 21.10 -25.32 -28.94
N GLU A 205 22.20 -26.05 -29.08
CA GLU A 205 23.25 -26.18 -28.06
C GLU A 205 24.63 -26.02 -28.69
N TYR A 206 25.50 -25.19 -28.09
CA TYR A 206 26.85 -24.95 -28.62
C TYR A 206 27.70 -26.22 -28.71
N ASN A 207 27.60 -27.11 -27.73
CA ASN A 207 28.38 -28.34 -27.71
C ASN A 207 28.15 -29.18 -28.98
N LYS A 208 26.93 -29.18 -29.51
CA LYS A 208 26.59 -29.88 -30.76
C LYS A 208 27.13 -29.19 -32.01
N ALA A 209 27.33 -27.87 -31.96
CA ALA A 209 28.00 -27.13 -33.04
C ALA A 209 29.51 -27.35 -33.03
N PHE A 210 30.14 -27.41 -31.85
CA PHE A 210 31.58 -27.65 -31.70
C PHE A 210 31.98 -29.11 -31.93
N ASN A 211 31.13 -30.07 -31.56
CA ASN A 211 31.36 -31.51 -31.77
C ASN A 211 30.92 -32.00 -33.16
N ASP A 212 30.79 -31.09 -34.14
CA ASP A 212 30.43 -31.37 -35.53
C ASP A 212 29.08 -32.08 -35.76
N GLN A 213 28.26 -32.25 -34.73
CA GLN A 213 26.99 -32.96 -34.84
C GLN A 213 26.05 -32.26 -35.83
N TYR A 214 25.83 -30.96 -35.66
CA TYR A 214 24.98 -30.19 -36.57
C TYR A 214 25.55 -30.12 -37.98
N TYR A 215 26.87 -30.02 -38.11
CA TYR A 215 27.55 -30.00 -39.40
C TYR A 215 27.33 -31.31 -40.17
N ASN A 216 27.50 -32.46 -39.51
CA ASN A 216 27.31 -33.79 -40.10
C ASN A 216 25.84 -34.05 -40.46
N GLU A 217 24.89 -33.62 -39.62
CA GLU A 217 23.45 -33.73 -39.92
C GLU A 217 23.07 -32.91 -41.17
N ILE A 218 23.60 -31.69 -41.31
CA ILE A 218 23.37 -30.85 -42.49
C ILE A 218 24.00 -31.47 -43.74
N LEU A 219 25.20 -32.04 -43.65
CA LEU A 219 25.82 -32.73 -44.77
C LEU A 219 24.97 -33.92 -45.25
N LYS A 220 24.41 -34.72 -44.34
CA LYS A 220 23.48 -35.81 -44.71
C LYS A 220 22.25 -35.30 -45.44
N ILE A 221 21.67 -34.18 -44.99
CA ILE A 221 20.52 -33.56 -45.68
C ILE A 221 20.91 -33.12 -47.10
N ILE A 222 22.12 -32.60 -47.26
CA ILE A 222 22.64 -32.14 -48.54
C ILE A 222 22.94 -33.31 -49.47
N GLU A 223 23.57 -34.38 -48.96
CA GLU A 223 23.83 -35.62 -49.70
C GLU A 223 22.53 -36.27 -50.18
N ASN A 224 21.51 -36.35 -49.32
CA ASN A 224 20.20 -36.89 -49.70
C ASN A 224 19.45 -36.02 -50.73
N LYS A 225 19.79 -34.72 -50.83
CA LYS A 225 19.26 -33.82 -51.87
C LYS A 225 20.12 -33.79 -53.14
N LYS A 226 21.37 -34.26 -53.05
CA LYS A 226 22.36 -34.30 -54.14
C LYS A 226 21.92 -35.23 -55.27
N ASP A 227 21.14 -36.27 -54.96
CA ASP A 227 20.56 -37.18 -55.95
C ASP A 227 19.59 -36.47 -56.92
N ASN A 228 19.14 -35.25 -56.61
CA ASN A 228 18.18 -34.49 -57.43
C ASN A 228 18.74 -33.24 -58.14
N SER A 229 20.01 -32.82 -57.94
CA SER A 229 20.58 -31.73 -58.75
C SER A 229 22.10 -31.63 -58.70
N LYS A 230 22.71 -31.45 -59.89
CA LYS A 230 24.15 -31.27 -60.12
C LYS A 230 24.69 -30.08 -59.32
N LEU A 231 25.44 -30.36 -58.25
CA LEU A 231 26.30 -29.38 -57.58
C LEU A 231 27.76 -29.65 -57.89
N LEU A 232 28.32 -28.74 -58.68
CA LEU A 232 29.72 -28.66 -59.05
C LEU A 232 30.60 -28.45 -57.80
N ASN A 233 31.73 -29.18 -57.77
CA ASN A 233 32.87 -29.12 -56.82
C ASN A 233 32.91 -30.12 -55.63
N TRP A 234 32.36 -31.33 -55.76
CA TRP A 234 32.71 -32.43 -54.84
C TRP A 234 34.04 -33.14 -55.18
N SER A 235 34.61 -32.91 -56.37
CA SER A 235 35.81 -33.61 -56.87
C SER A 235 37.14 -33.11 -56.30
N LYS A 236 37.15 -32.30 -55.23
CA LYS A 236 38.38 -31.83 -54.55
C LYS A 236 38.42 -32.13 -53.04
N ILE A 237 37.50 -32.94 -52.51
CA ILE A 237 37.37 -33.15 -51.06
C ILE A 237 37.93 -34.50 -50.58
N ASN A 238 38.28 -35.41 -51.49
CA ASN A 238 39.00 -36.64 -51.15
C ASN A 238 40.44 -36.60 -51.70
N THR A 239 41.28 -35.77 -51.09
CA THR A 239 42.75 -35.90 -51.04
C THR A 239 43.24 -35.13 -49.83
#